data_AF-A0A2W5SS43-F1
#
_entry.id   AF-A0A2W5SS43-F1
#
_cell.length_a   1.000
_cell.length_b   1.000
_cell.length_c   1.000
_cell.angle_alpha   90.00
_cell.angle_beta   90.00
_cell.angle_gamma   90.00
#
_symmetry.space_group_name_H-M   'P 1'
#
loop_
_entity.id
_entity.type
_entity.pdbx_description
1 polymer ?
#
loop_
_entity_poly.entity_id
_entity_poly.type
_entity_poly.pdbx_seq_one_letter_code
_entity_poly.pdbx_strand_id
1 'polypeptide(L)'
;MAASFHLPLAGALFTIELLLVSASVRAVVTTMTCSVVATTVSGLLGAPRVTYNAAQLNESALTLLCAVVVGSIAGLAGDYFAHLAHRASARPVSARWQWLATTGVMTIVGVLSLFFLGSSGNGAYSANLALTARVTLGGAIAVVVIRLAVTCASFWAGTVGGILTPSFALGALLGCVLGYAGQWMFPSVDPRACTLLGAAAFLSTTMAAPLFGLVAAVEFTNQGADGYLAMFVAVIAAALAVRATQKGQNWLFRRTVTPNKAGVATAQHGPFADDMRSQKAARPSRSTHTTEPGWHRVEKVTEDSAQDQGTHSPSAGSTKAEPPSAAPEGRTTRDHDPRS
;
A
#
# COMPACT_ATOMS: atom_id res chain seq x y z
N MET A 1 2.96 -6.12 3.01
CA MET A 1 3.76 -5.14 2.23
C MET A 1 5.12 -4.90 2.85
N ALA A 2 5.19 -4.48 4.12
CA ALA A 2 6.44 -4.24 4.84
C ALA A 2 7.48 -5.39 4.69
N ALA A 3 7.10 -6.64 4.97
CA ALA A 3 7.99 -7.78 4.79
C ALA A 3 8.36 -8.06 3.31
N SER A 4 7.39 -7.99 2.39
CA SER A 4 7.56 -8.40 0.99
C SER A 4 8.35 -7.41 0.13
N PHE A 5 8.23 -6.11 0.42
CA PHE A 5 8.89 -5.04 -0.33
C PHE A 5 9.95 -4.30 0.47
N HIS A 6 10.10 -4.62 1.76
CA HIS A 6 11.00 -3.94 2.68
C HIS A 6 10.66 -2.45 2.88
N LEU A 7 9.36 -2.11 2.86
CA LEU A 7 8.79 -0.76 2.96
C LEU A 7 7.93 -0.60 4.24
N PRO A 8 8.51 -0.25 5.40
CA PRO A 8 7.78 -0.14 6.64
C PRO A 8 6.75 1.01 6.65
N LEU A 9 7.08 2.19 6.11
CA LEU A 9 6.17 3.35 6.18
C LEU A 9 4.98 3.19 5.21
N ALA A 10 5.26 2.75 3.98
CA ALA A 10 4.23 2.46 2.99
C ALA A 10 3.34 1.31 3.48
N GLY A 11 3.88 0.29 4.16
CA GLY A 11 3.08 -0.78 4.76
C GLY A 11 2.10 -0.28 5.82
N ALA A 12 2.53 0.63 6.69
CA ALA A 12 1.68 1.25 7.70
C ALA A 12 0.60 2.13 7.06
N LEU A 13 0.99 3.01 6.13
CA LEU A 13 0.06 3.90 5.42
C LEU A 13 -0.94 3.14 4.56
N PHE A 14 -0.53 2.06 3.90
CA PHE A 14 -1.45 1.18 3.19
C PHE A 14 -2.57 0.68 4.11
N THR A 15 -2.21 0.30 5.33
CA THR A 15 -3.16 -0.20 6.32
C THR A 15 -4.08 0.92 6.83
N ILE A 16 -3.54 2.09 7.13
CA ILE A 16 -4.31 3.24 7.64
C ILE A 16 -5.25 3.80 6.56
N GLU A 17 -4.75 3.97 5.34
CA GLU A 17 -5.44 4.67 4.26
C GLU A 17 -6.39 3.76 3.49
N LEU A 18 -6.02 2.52 3.17
CA LEU A 18 -6.89 1.61 2.41
C LEU A 18 -7.67 0.61 3.28
N LEU A 19 -7.05 0.02 4.30
CA LEU A 19 -7.69 -1.08 5.04
C LEU A 19 -8.58 -0.58 6.18
N LEU A 20 -8.06 0.32 7.02
CA LEU A 20 -8.78 0.82 8.20
C LEU A 20 -9.60 2.08 7.88
N VAL A 21 -9.14 2.89 6.93
CA VAL A 21 -9.72 4.22 6.62
C VAL A 21 -9.93 5.04 7.91
N SER A 22 -8.94 4.99 8.81
CA SER A 22 -9.02 5.58 10.15
C SER A 22 -7.64 5.99 10.65
N ALA A 23 -7.48 7.28 10.95
CA ALA A 23 -6.24 7.88 11.42
C ALA A 23 -6.20 8.06 12.96
N SER A 24 -6.77 7.11 13.72
CA SER A 24 -6.66 7.14 15.17
C SER A 24 -5.22 6.88 15.64
N VAL A 25 -4.78 7.52 16.73
CA VAL A 25 -3.43 7.30 17.31
C VAL A 25 -3.16 5.82 17.54
N ARG A 26 -4.16 5.08 18.03
CA ARG A 26 -4.07 3.63 18.22
C ARG A 26 -3.78 2.90 16.90
N ALA A 27 -4.53 3.20 15.83
CA ALA A 27 -4.32 2.60 14.53
C ALA A 27 -2.91 2.91 13.98
N VAL A 28 -2.47 4.17 14.09
CA VAL A 28 -1.13 4.58 13.63
C VAL A 28 -0.04 3.81 14.37
N VAL A 29 -0.06 3.81 15.70
CA VAL A 29 0.95 3.13 16.52
C VAL A 29 0.96 1.63 16.23
N THR A 30 -0.21 0.98 16.24
CA THR A 30 -0.29 -0.48 16.00
C THR A 30 0.23 -0.86 14.60
N THR A 31 -0.18 -0.13 13.56
CA THR A 31 0.23 -0.44 12.17
C THR A 31 1.72 -0.17 11.93
N MET A 32 2.28 0.88 12.55
CA MET A 32 3.72 1.15 12.54
C MET A 32 4.49 0.05 13.27
N THR A 33 4.08 -0.35 14.47
CA THR A 33 4.74 -1.44 15.23
C THR A 33 4.73 -2.74 14.42
N CYS A 34 3.59 -3.13 13.87
CA CYS A 34 3.50 -4.33 13.03
C CYS A 34 4.41 -4.24 11.79
N SER A 35 4.48 -3.08 11.14
CA SER A 35 5.30 -2.88 9.93
C SER A 35 6.80 -2.93 10.25
N VAL A 36 7.22 -2.38 11.39
CA VAL A 36 8.60 -2.48 11.87
C VAL A 36 8.96 -3.93 12.16
N VAL A 37 8.15 -4.64 12.96
CA VAL A 37 8.40 -6.05 13.27
C VAL A 37 8.49 -6.88 11.99
N ALA A 38 7.54 -6.71 11.06
CA ALA A 38 7.54 -7.44 9.80
C ALA A 38 8.79 -7.14 8.94
N THR A 39 9.22 -5.88 8.86
CA THR A 39 10.41 -5.49 8.09
C THR A 39 11.69 -6.02 8.74
N THR A 40 11.82 -5.91 10.06
CA THR A 40 12.98 -6.41 10.80
C THR A 40 13.12 -7.92 10.66
N VAL A 41 12.03 -8.67 10.87
CA VAL A 41 12.05 -10.14 10.72
C VAL A 41 12.41 -10.53 9.29
N SER A 42 11.79 -9.90 8.28
CA SER A 42 12.09 -10.16 6.87
C SER A 42 13.57 -9.86 6.53
N GLY A 43 14.09 -8.74 7.04
CA GLY A 43 15.49 -8.35 6.86
C GLY A 43 16.47 -9.31 7.52
N LEU A 44 16.16 -9.82 8.72
CA LEU A 44 16.98 -10.83 9.42
C LEU A 44 17.00 -12.17 8.66
N LEU A 45 15.92 -12.52 7.98
CA LEU A 45 15.84 -13.70 7.13
C LEU A 45 16.51 -13.51 5.75
N GLY A 46 17.13 -12.37 5.49
CA GLY A 46 17.83 -12.09 4.24
C GLY A 46 16.90 -11.86 3.05
N ALA A 47 15.65 -11.43 3.30
CA ALA A 47 14.74 -11.14 2.20
C ALA A 47 15.29 -10.05 1.28
N PRO A 48 15.22 -10.24 -0.06
CA PRO A 48 15.75 -9.28 -1.01
C PRO A 48 15.01 -7.94 -0.92
N ARG A 49 15.77 -6.85 -0.93
CA ARG A 49 15.24 -5.48 -0.90
C ARG A 49 14.83 -5.05 -2.30
N VAL A 50 13.61 -4.55 -2.43
CA VAL A 50 13.13 -3.97 -3.69
C VAL A 50 13.47 -2.48 -3.65
N THR A 51 14.70 -2.15 -4.04
CA THR A 51 15.16 -0.76 -4.15
C THR A 51 15.48 -0.45 -5.61
N TYR A 52 14.93 0.65 -6.10
CA TYR A 52 15.18 1.14 -7.45
C TYR A 52 16.22 2.25 -7.42
N ASN A 53 17.07 2.26 -8.44
CA ASN A 53 17.99 3.37 -8.67
C ASN A 53 17.25 4.45 -9.46
N ALA A 54 16.94 5.57 -8.80
CA ALA A 54 16.28 6.73 -9.40
C ALA A 54 17.12 7.99 -9.19
N ALA A 55 16.92 8.98 -10.06
CA ALA A 55 17.50 10.31 -9.86
C ALA A 55 16.94 10.95 -8.60
N GLN A 56 17.78 11.68 -7.87
CA GLN A 56 17.32 12.52 -6.77
C GLN A 56 16.59 13.73 -7.36
N LEU A 57 15.36 13.94 -6.92
CA LEU A 57 14.55 15.06 -7.38
C LEU A 57 15.04 16.36 -6.74
N ASN A 58 14.85 17.47 -7.46
CA ASN A 58 15.14 18.81 -6.97
C ASN A 58 13.87 19.67 -6.97
N GLU A 59 13.93 20.81 -6.30
CA GLU A 59 12.83 21.77 -6.21
C GLU A 59 12.85 22.83 -7.33
N SER A 60 13.48 22.53 -8.46
CA SER A 60 13.53 23.48 -9.57
C SER A 60 12.13 23.74 -10.14
N ALA A 61 11.88 24.97 -10.61
CA ALA A 61 10.59 25.34 -11.20
C ALA A 61 10.19 24.42 -12.37
N LEU A 62 11.18 23.96 -13.15
CA LEU A 62 10.96 23.02 -14.24
C LEU A 62 10.52 21.64 -13.73
N THR A 63 11.12 21.14 -12.65
CA THR A 63 10.71 19.86 -12.02
C THR A 63 9.29 19.96 -11.46
N LEU A 64 8.93 21.09 -10.84
CA LEU A 64 7.57 21.32 -10.33
C LEU A 64 6.55 21.41 -11.46
N LEU A 65 6.89 22.08 -12.57
CA LEU A 65 6.05 22.10 -13.77
C LEU A 65 5.87 20.69 -14.35
N CYS A 66 6.95 19.92 -14.45
CA CYS A 66 6.90 18.52 -14.86
C CYS A 66 6.04 17.70 -13.90
N ALA A 67 6.13 17.92 -12.59
CA ALA A 67 5.30 17.24 -11.60
C ALA A 67 3.80 17.49 -11.84
N VAL A 68 3.40 18.73 -12.13
CA VAL A 68 1.99 19.03 -12.46
C VAL A 68 1.55 18.32 -13.73
N VAL A 69 2.31 18.44 -14.81
CA VAL A 69 1.93 17.88 -16.13
C VAL A 69 1.97 16.36 -16.12
N VAL A 70 3.10 15.77 -15.72
CA VAL A 70 3.30 14.33 -15.65
C VAL A 70 2.34 13.72 -14.62
N GLY A 71 2.20 14.35 -13.45
CA GLY A 71 1.28 13.90 -12.41
C GLY A 71 -0.17 13.86 -12.90
N SER A 72 -0.62 14.89 -13.60
CA SER A 72 -1.99 14.92 -14.16
C SER A 72 -2.22 13.79 -15.17
N ILE A 73 -1.31 13.63 -16.14
CA ILE A 73 -1.44 12.62 -17.21
C ILE A 73 -1.32 11.20 -16.64
N ALA A 74 -0.28 10.95 -15.84
CA ALA A 74 -0.04 9.64 -15.23
C ALA A 74 -1.13 9.28 -14.21
N GLY A 75 -1.64 10.26 -13.48
CA GLY A 75 -2.76 10.09 -12.55
C GLY A 75 -4.03 9.61 -13.26
N LEU A 76 -4.41 10.27 -14.36
CA LEU A 76 -5.55 9.86 -15.19
C LEU A 76 -5.35 8.47 -15.80
N ALA A 77 -4.14 8.17 -16.27
CA ALA A 77 -3.81 6.85 -16.79
C ALA A 77 -3.91 5.76 -15.70
N GLY A 78 -3.51 6.07 -14.46
CA GLY A 78 -3.62 5.17 -13.32
C GLY A 78 -5.07 4.88 -12.92
N ASP A 79 -5.92 5.90 -12.89
CA ASP A 79 -7.37 5.73 -12.64
C ASP A 79 -8.03 4.88 -13.75
N TYR A 80 -7.68 5.12 -15.02
CA TYR A 80 -8.15 4.30 -16.13
C TYR A 80 -7.69 2.84 -16.01
N PHE A 81 -6.42 2.63 -15.65
CA PHE A 81 -5.86 1.30 -15.45
C PHE A 81 -6.54 0.56 -14.29
N ALA A 82 -6.84 1.24 -13.17
CA ALA A 82 -7.61 0.65 -12.06
C ALA A 82 -8.98 0.16 -12.53
N HIS A 83 -9.71 0.99 -13.28
CA HIS A 83 -11.01 0.61 -13.84
C HIS A 83 -10.92 -0.59 -14.79
N LEU A 84 -9.85 -0.67 -15.59
CA LEU A 84 -9.62 -1.77 -16.52
C LEU A 84 -9.31 -3.07 -15.76
N ALA A 85 -8.45 -3.00 -14.74
CA ALA A 85 -8.11 -4.13 -13.88
C ALA A 85 -9.34 -4.65 -13.13
N HIS A 86 -10.16 -3.77 -12.55
CA HIS A 86 -11.41 -4.15 -11.88
C HIS A 86 -12.41 -4.82 -12.83
N ARG A 87 -12.61 -4.26 -14.04
CA ARG A 87 -13.50 -4.86 -15.04
C ARG A 87 -12.99 -6.22 -15.53
N ALA A 88 -11.68 -6.39 -15.63
CA ALA A 88 -11.06 -7.66 -16.01
C ALA A 88 -11.35 -8.74 -14.96
N SER A 89 -11.22 -8.41 -13.67
CA SER A 89 -11.42 -9.35 -12.57
C SER A 89 -12.90 -9.65 -12.25
N ALA A 90 -13.83 -8.76 -12.58
CA ALA A 90 -15.25 -8.90 -12.25
C ALA A 90 -16.05 -9.83 -13.20
N ARG A 91 -15.40 -10.48 -14.17
CA ARG A 91 -16.09 -11.36 -15.12
C ARG A 91 -16.40 -12.73 -14.50
N PRO A 92 -17.66 -13.16 -14.47
CA PRO A 92 -17.99 -14.53 -14.09
C PRO A 92 -17.55 -15.49 -15.19
N VAL A 93 -16.45 -16.21 -14.96
CA VAL A 93 -15.97 -17.29 -15.83
C VAL A 93 -16.06 -18.62 -15.10
N SER A 94 -16.43 -19.68 -15.80
CA SER A 94 -16.44 -21.02 -15.21
C SER A 94 -15.02 -21.41 -14.77
N ALA A 95 -14.88 -22.11 -13.63
CA ALA A 95 -13.58 -22.45 -13.04
C ALA A 95 -12.63 -23.17 -14.03
N ARG A 96 -13.18 -24.06 -14.88
CA ARG A 96 -12.42 -24.76 -15.93
C ARG A 96 -11.83 -23.82 -16.99
N TRP A 97 -12.60 -22.81 -17.38
CA TRP A 97 -12.18 -21.84 -18.40
C TRP A 97 -11.16 -20.85 -17.83
N GLN A 98 -11.32 -20.48 -16.56
CA GLN A 98 -10.37 -19.64 -15.85
C GLN A 98 -9.01 -20.31 -15.69
N TRP A 99 -8.99 -21.61 -15.36
CA TRP A 99 -7.76 -22.41 -15.33
C TRP A 99 -7.07 -22.44 -16.70
N LEU A 100 -7.82 -22.77 -17.77
CA LEU A 100 -7.26 -22.83 -19.12
C LEU A 100 -6.75 -21.47 -19.60
N ALA A 101 -7.49 -20.39 -19.33
CA ALA A 101 -7.09 -19.03 -19.66
C ALA A 101 -5.84 -18.61 -18.87
N THR A 102 -5.77 -18.92 -17.58
CA THR A 102 -4.60 -18.61 -16.74
C THR A 102 -3.36 -19.33 -17.24
N THR A 103 -3.45 -20.63 -17.48
CA THR A 103 -2.32 -21.40 -18.01
C THR A 103 -1.90 -20.87 -19.38
N GLY A 104 -2.84 -20.67 -20.31
CA GLY A 104 -2.53 -20.16 -21.65
C GLY A 104 -1.87 -18.78 -21.64
N VAL A 105 -2.43 -17.83 -20.87
CA VAL A 105 -1.85 -16.48 -20.75
C VAL A 105 -0.50 -16.54 -20.06
N MET A 106 -0.33 -17.30 -18.98
CA MET A 106 0.97 -17.42 -18.31
C MET A 106 2.03 -18.09 -19.19
N THR A 107 1.66 -19.06 -20.03
CA THR A 107 2.57 -19.64 -21.03
C THR A 107 2.98 -18.59 -22.07
N ILE A 108 2.03 -17.82 -22.60
CA ILE A 108 2.33 -16.73 -23.55
C ILE A 108 3.26 -15.70 -22.92
N VAL A 109 2.96 -15.28 -21.68
CA VAL A 109 3.79 -14.34 -20.92
C VAL A 109 5.18 -14.92 -20.66
N GLY A 110 5.28 -16.20 -20.31
CA GLY A 110 6.54 -16.91 -20.10
C GLY A 110 7.39 -16.98 -21.37
N VAL A 111 6.78 -17.29 -22.52
CA VAL A 111 7.47 -17.29 -23.82
C VAL A 111 7.89 -15.88 -24.21
N LEU A 112 7.00 -14.89 -24.07
CA LEU A 112 7.30 -13.50 -24.41
C LEU A 112 8.44 -12.94 -23.55
N SER A 113 8.55 -13.40 -22.30
CA SER A 113 9.61 -13.06 -21.36
C SER A 113 11.01 -13.53 -21.81
N LEU A 114 11.10 -14.56 -22.67
CA LEU A 114 12.37 -15.01 -23.24
C LEU A 114 12.91 -14.04 -24.30
N PHE A 115 12.01 -13.38 -25.04
CA PHE A 115 12.37 -12.45 -26.11
C PHE A 115 12.46 -11.00 -25.63
N PHE A 116 11.60 -10.63 -24.69
CA PHE A 116 11.53 -9.29 -24.11
C PHE A 116 11.78 -9.39 -22.60
N LEU A 117 13.03 -9.23 -22.17
CA LEU A 117 13.37 -9.17 -20.74
C LEU A 117 12.56 -8.07 -20.01
N GLY A 118 12.20 -6.99 -20.73
CA GLY A 118 11.35 -5.92 -20.24
C GLY A 118 9.88 -6.31 -19.97
N SER A 119 9.38 -7.42 -20.52
CA SER A 119 8.02 -7.94 -20.23
C SER A 119 8.01 -8.97 -19.11
N SER A 120 9.17 -9.51 -18.73
CA SER A 120 9.30 -10.57 -17.73
C SER A 120 9.10 -10.09 -16.29
N GLY A 121 8.41 -10.90 -15.48
CA GLY A 121 8.26 -10.72 -14.04
C GLY A 121 7.28 -9.62 -13.57
N ASN A 122 7.35 -9.31 -12.27
CA ASN A 122 6.46 -8.36 -11.59
C ASN A 122 6.58 -6.90 -12.08
N GLY A 123 7.57 -6.59 -12.92
CA GLY A 123 7.81 -5.26 -13.51
C GLY A 123 8.91 -4.44 -12.87
N ALA A 124 9.58 -4.99 -11.87
CA ALA A 124 10.69 -4.31 -11.23
C ALA A 124 11.82 -3.99 -12.23
N TYR A 125 12.13 -4.91 -13.15
CA TYR A 125 13.15 -4.66 -14.17
C TYR A 125 12.78 -3.50 -15.09
N SER A 126 11.54 -3.47 -15.62
CA SER A 126 11.06 -2.40 -16.49
C SER A 126 11.04 -1.05 -15.76
N ALA A 127 10.63 -1.04 -14.49
CA ALA A 127 10.65 0.16 -13.66
C ALA A 127 12.08 0.68 -13.46
N ASN A 128 13.03 -0.19 -13.15
CA ASN A 128 14.43 0.20 -12.96
C ASN A 128 15.06 0.73 -14.27
N LEU A 129 14.75 0.11 -15.40
CA LEU A 129 15.22 0.55 -16.72
C LEU A 129 14.70 1.96 -17.07
N ALA A 130 13.44 2.24 -16.73
CA ALA A 130 12.82 3.55 -16.91
C ALA A 130 13.40 4.60 -15.94
N LEU A 131 13.62 4.23 -14.67
CA LEU A 131 14.17 5.14 -13.64
C LEU A 131 15.63 5.51 -13.88
N THR A 132 16.39 4.63 -14.54
CA THR A 132 17.78 4.89 -14.93
C THR A 132 17.90 5.57 -16.30
N ALA A 133 16.79 5.84 -17.00
CA ALA A 133 16.74 6.34 -18.38
C ALA A 133 17.63 5.55 -19.36
N ARG A 134 17.76 4.23 -19.14
CA ARG A 134 18.52 3.33 -20.02
C ARG A 134 17.70 2.77 -21.18
N VAL A 135 16.42 3.13 -21.24
CA VAL A 135 15.51 2.78 -22.33
C VAL A 135 15.35 3.97 -23.27
N THR A 136 15.36 3.72 -24.58
CA THR A 136 15.04 4.75 -25.60
C THR A 136 13.55 5.08 -25.57
N LEU A 137 13.14 6.24 -26.10
CA LEU A 137 11.72 6.61 -26.19
C LEU A 137 10.87 5.53 -26.89
N GLY A 138 11.33 5.04 -28.04
CA GLY A 138 10.64 3.97 -28.77
C GLY A 138 10.57 2.67 -27.97
N GLY A 139 11.64 2.31 -27.25
CA GLY A 139 11.67 1.17 -26.35
C GLY A 139 10.70 1.33 -25.18
N ALA A 140 10.61 2.52 -24.58
CA ALA A 140 9.72 2.81 -23.46
C ALA A 140 8.26 2.64 -23.90
N ILE A 141 7.88 3.21 -25.06
CA ILE A 141 6.53 3.06 -25.63
C ILE A 141 6.21 1.59 -25.89
N ALA A 142 7.13 0.84 -26.53
CA ALA A 142 6.93 -0.58 -26.80
C ALA A 142 6.72 -1.38 -25.50
N VAL A 143 7.53 -1.12 -24.46
CA VAL A 143 7.42 -1.79 -23.17
C VAL A 143 6.12 -1.41 -22.45
N VAL A 144 5.67 -0.15 -22.52
CA VAL A 144 4.34 0.25 -21.97
C VAL A 144 3.24 -0.57 -22.60
N VAL A 145 3.19 -0.64 -23.94
CA VAL A 145 2.13 -1.33 -24.68
C VAL A 145 2.13 -2.82 -24.37
N ILE A 146 3.30 -3.47 -24.47
CA ILE A 146 3.46 -4.89 -24.18
C ILE A 146 3.05 -5.18 -22.73
N ARG A 147 3.51 -4.36 -21.78
CA ARG A 147 3.25 -4.56 -20.36
C ARG A 147 1.78 -4.33 -20.02
N LEU A 148 1.14 -3.32 -20.60
CA LEU A 148 -0.28 -3.09 -20.41
C LEU A 148 -1.09 -4.28 -20.95
N ALA A 149 -0.75 -4.79 -22.14
CA ALA A 149 -1.40 -5.95 -22.73
C ALA A 149 -1.23 -7.21 -21.86
N VAL A 150 0.00 -7.51 -21.43
CA VAL A 150 0.31 -8.66 -20.55
C VAL A 150 -0.40 -8.56 -19.21
N THR A 151 -0.40 -7.38 -18.60
CA THR A 151 -1.02 -7.14 -17.29
C THR A 151 -2.54 -7.27 -17.38
N CYS A 152 -3.15 -6.69 -18.41
CA CYS A 152 -4.58 -6.84 -18.66
C CYS A 152 -4.94 -8.29 -18.96
N ALA A 153 -4.19 -8.98 -19.81
CA ALA A 153 -4.40 -10.40 -20.10
C ALA A 153 -4.31 -11.26 -18.84
N SER A 154 -3.35 -10.98 -17.95
CA SER A 154 -3.18 -11.69 -16.67
C SER A 154 -4.38 -11.49 -15.74
N PHE A 155 -4.89 -10.27 -15.62
CA PHE A 155 -6.10 -9.99 -14.83
C PHE A 155 -7.36 -10.58 -15.45
N TRP A 156 -7.47 -10.56 -16.78
CA TRP A 156 -8.58 -11.18 -17.51
C TRP A 156 -8.59 -12.69 -17.39
N ALA A 157 -7.40 -13.31 -17.32
CA ALA A 157 -7.29 -14.74 -17.09
C ALA A 157 -7.69 -15.14 -15.66
N GLY A 158 -7.80 -14.15 -14.75
CA GLY A 158 -8.15 -14.38 -13.35
C GLY A 158 -6.96 -14.83 -12.50
N THR A 159 -5.75 -14.43 -12.89
CA THR A 159 -4.53 -14.71 -12.13
C THR A 159 -4.56 -13.94 -10.82
N VAL A 160 -4.34 -14.64 -9.69
CA VAL A 160 -4.29 -14.00 -8.37
C VAL A 160 -2.92 -13.34 -8.20
N GLY A 161 -2.87 -12.02 -8.27
CA GLY A 161 -1.65 -11.23 -8.14
C GLY A 161 -1.92 -9.79 -7.69
N GLY A 162 -0.91 -9.14 -7.11
CA GLY A 162 -1.01 -7.75 -6.66
C GLY A 162 -0.89 -6.76 -7.82
N ILE A 163 -1.73 -5.71 -7.81
CA ILE A 163 -1.64 -4.59 -8.76
C ILE A 163 -0.51 -3.60 -8.44
N LEU A 164 0.15 -3.70 -7.28
CA LEU A 164 1.14 -2.71 -6.82
C LEU A 164 2.33 -2.55 -7.76
N THR A 165 3.12 -3.61 -7.95
CA THR A 165 4.31 -3.55 -8.78
C THR A 165 4.02 -3.24 -10.25
N PRO A 166 2.98 -3.82 -10.90
CA PRO A 166 2.68 -3.45 -12.28
C PRO A 166 2.23 -1.98 -12.40
N SER A 167 1.51 -1.44 -11.41
CA SER A 167 1.12 -0.02 -11.42
C SER A 167 2.31 0.91 -11.30
N PHE A 168 3.23 0.63 -10.36
CA PHE A 168 4.46 1.41 -10.22
C PHE A 168 5.30 1.37 -11.50
N ALA A 169 5.46 0.19 -12.11
CA ALA A 169 6.22 0.03 -13.35
C ALA A 169 5.57 0.73 -14.55
N LEU A 170 4.25 0.63 -14.71
CA LEU A 170 3.52 1.33 -15.78
C LEU A 170 3.59 2.85 -15.60
N GLY A 171 3.44 3.34 -14.37
CA GLY A 171 3.62 4.76 -14.04
C GLY A 171 5.04 5.25 -14.33
N ALA A 172 6.06 4.48 -13.98
CA ALA A 172 7.45 4.78 -14.29
C ALA A 172 7.67 4.89 -15.80
N LEU A 173 7.24 3.88 -16.56
CA LEU A 173 7.41 3.87 -18.01
C LEU A 173 6.64 5.03 -18.69
N LEU A 174 5.42 5.31 -18.24
CA LEU A 174 4.64 6.44 -18.76
C LEU A 174 5.32 7.79 -18.44
N GLY A 175 5.80 7.96 -17.21
CA GLY A 175 6.58 9.14 -16.81
C GLY A 175 7.86 9.30 -17.64
N CYS A 176 8.53 8.19 -17.98
CA CYS A 176 9.71 8.18 -18.84
C CYS A 176 9.38 8.67 -20.26
N VAL A 177 8.30 8.17 -20.85
CA VAL A 177 7.80 8.62 -22.17
C VAL A 177 7.47 10.11 -22.14
N LEU A 178 6.78 10.58 -21.09
CA LEU A 178 6.44 11.99 -20.93
C LEU A 178 7.68 12.86 -20.70
N GLY A 179 8.69 12.36 -20.00
CA GLY A 179 9.97 13.05 -19.80
C GLY A 179 10.72 13.24 -21.11
N TYR A 180 10.86 12.19 -21.92
CA TYR A 180 11.46 12.28 -23.25
C TYR A 180 10.67 13.18 -24.20
N ALA A 181 9.33 13.15 -24.15
CA ALA A 181 8.51 14.09 -24.91
C ALA A 181 8.70 15.53 -24.42
N GLY A 182 8.84 15.74 -23.11
CA GLY A 182 9.10 17.02 -22.49
C GLY A 182 10.43 17.64 -22.91
N GLN A 183 11.45 16.81 -23.19
CA GLN A 183 12.74 17.28 -23.70
C GLN A 183 12.67 17.98 -25.05
N TRP A 184 11.62 17.73 -25.85
CA TRP A 184 11.42 18.41 -27.13
C TRP A 184 11.01 19.87 -26.94
N MET A 185 10.30 20.16 -25.85
CA MET A 185 9.91 21.53 -25.47
C MET A 185 10.95 22.20 -24.58
N PHE A 186 11.54 21.44 -23.65
CA PHE A 186 12.48 21.91 -22.65
C PHE A 186 13.66 20.94 -22.55
N PRO A 187 14.79 21.18 -23.25
CA PRO A 187 15.93 20.27 -23.28
C PRO A 187 16.55 19.95 -21.92
N SER A 188 16.37 20.85 -20.93
CA SER A 188 16.87 20.69 -19.57
C SER A 188 16.02 19.76 -18.68
N VAL A 189 14.91 19.21 -19.18
CA VAL A 189 14.11 18.22 -18.43
C VAL A 189 14.92 16.94 -18.26
N ASP A 190 15.03 16.48 -17.02
CA ASP A 190 15.55 15.14 -16.72
C ASP A 190 14.42 14.10 -16.87
N PRO A 191 14.51 13.15 -17.83
CA PRO A 191 13.51 12.10 -17.99
C PRO A 191 13.39 11.23 -16.75
N ARG A 192 14.46 11.04 -15.98
CA ARG A 192 14.45 10.22 -14.75
C ARG A 192 13.56 10.83 -13.67
N ALA A 193 13.57 12.15 -13.56
CA ALA A 193 12.69 12.88 -12.65
C ALA A 193 11.22 12.66 -13.05
N CYS A 194 10.90 12.81 -14.34
CA CYS A 194 9.55 12.57 -14.86
C CYS A 194 9.10 11.11 -14.67
N THR A 195 10.00 10.14 -14.86
CA THR A 195 9.73 8.72 -14.56
C THR A 195 9.28 8.54 -13.12
N LEU A 196 10.00 9.09 -12.14
CA LEU A 196 9.67 8.94 -10.73
C LEU A 196 8.34 9.63 -10.37
N LEU A 197 8.12 10.85 -10.87
CA LEU A 197 6.88 11.59 -10.67
C LEU A 197 5.67 10.84 -11.25
N GLY A 198 5.83 10.24 -12.44
CA GLY A 198 4.82 9.41 -13.07
C GLY A 198 4.54 8.12 -12.30
N ALA A 199 5.58 7.47 -11.76
CA ALA A 199 5.43 6.27 -10.94
C ALA A 199 4.62 6.53 -9.66
N ALA A 200 4.95 7.62 -8.95
CA ALA A 200 4.23 8.03 -7.74
C ALA A 200 2.76 8.38 -8.05
N ALA A 201 2.53 9.26 -9.04
CA ALA A 201 1.20 9.70 -9.46
C ALA A 201 0.29 8.54 -9.88
N PHE A 202 0.80 7.65 -10.74
CA PHE A 202 0.04 6.50 -11.24
C PHE A 202 -0.29 5.51 -10.13
N LEU A 203 0.67 5.21 -9.24
CA LEU A 203 0.45 4.29 -8.12
C LEU A 203 -0.59 4.86 -7.14
N SER A 204 -0.50 6.15 -6.81
CA SER A 204 -1.44 6.85 -5.94
C SER A 204 -2.88 6.79 -6.44
N THR A 205 -3.12 7.03 -7.74
CA THR A 205 -4.49 6.99 -8.30
C THR A 205 -4.98 5.56 -8.53
N THR A 206 -4.10 4.65 -8.94
CA THR A 206 -4.48 3.25 -9.15
C THR A 206 -4.96 2.59 -7.86
N MET A 207 -4.32 2.93 -6.74
CA MET A 207 -4.67 2.41 -5.41
C MET A 207 -5.75 3.22 -4.69
N ALA A 208 -6.21 4.33 -5.29
CA ALA A 208 -7.06 5.32 -4.64
C ALA A 208 -6.52 5.79 -3.27
N ALA A 209 -5.19 5.85 -3.13
CA ALA A 209 -4.50 6.09 -1.86
C ALA A 209 -3.28 6.99 -2.08
N PRO A 210 -3.49 8.33 -2.09
CA PRO A 210 -2.45 9.30 -2.35
C PRO A 210 -1.24 9.21 -1.42
N LEU A 211 -1.44 9.10 -0.10
CA LEU A 211 -0.34 9.11 0.87
C LEU A 211 0.50 7.84 0.76
N PHE A 212 -0.15 6.69 0.65
CA PHE A 212 0.48 5.41 0.43
C PHE A 212 1.30 5.41 -0.86
N GLY A 213 0.73 5.83 -1.99
CA GLY A 213 1.45 5.83 -3.27
C GLY A 213 2.67 6.75 -3.27
N LEU A 214 2.56 7.92 -2.63
CA LEU A 214 3.67 8.85 -2.45
C LEU A 214 4.79 8.24 -1.61
N VAL A 215 4.47 7.73 -0.42
CA VAL A 215 5.48 7.16 0.49
C VAL A 215 6.06 5.86 -0.04
N ALA A 216 5.26 5.05 -0.73
CA ALA A 216 5.77 3.88 -1.43
C ALA A 216 6.82 4.27 -2.48
N ALA A 217 6.58 5.33 -3.27
CA ALA A 217 7.55 5.81 -4.24
C ALA A 217 8.83 6.35 -3.56
N VAL A 218 8.70 7.09 -2.45
CA VAL A 218 9.84 7.54 -1.63
C VAL A 218 10.69 6.36 -1.17
N GLU A 219 10.08 5.38 -0.50
CA GLU A 219 10.81 4.26 0.08
C GLU A 219 11.40 3.33 -1.00
N PHE A 220 10.69 3.13 -2.11
CA PHE A 220 11.19 2.34 -3.24
C PHE A 220 12.44 2.92 -3.87
N THR A 221 12.59 4.24 -3.86
CA THR A 221 13.66 4.95 -4.57
C THR A 221 14.67 5.64 -3.66
N ASN A 222 14.47 5.55 -2.34
CA ASN A 222 15.30 6.19 -1.32
C ASN A 222 15.52 7.69 -1.61
N GLN A 223 14.42 8.42 -1.85
CA GLN A 223 14.48 9.86 -2.12
C GLN A 223 14.86 10.68 -0.89
N GLY A 224 15.69 11.69 -1.10
CA GLY A 224 15.98 12.73 -0.13
C GLY A 224 14.80 13.69 0.07
N ALA A 225 14.89 14.52 1.12
CA ALA A 225 13.85 15.46 1.50
C ALA A 225 13.52 16.47 0.38
N ASP A 226 14.53 16.90 -0.38
CA ASP A 226 14.38 17.85 -1.51
C ASP A 226 13.43 17.33 -2.61
N GLY A 227 13.25 16.00 -2.70
CA GLY A 227 12.36 15.38 -3.67
C GLY A 227 10.88 15.33 -3.25
N TYR A 228 10.59 15.58 -1.98
CA TYR A 228 9.24 15.40 -1.44
C TYR A 228 8.27 16.41 -2.04
N LEU A 229 8.68 17.68 -2.16
CA LEU A 229 7.83 18.74 -2.72
C LEU A 229 7.33 18.36 -4.12
N ALA A 230 8.23 17.97 -5.01
CA ALA A 230 7.88 17.59 -6.38
C ALA A 230 6.93 16.38 -6.42
N MET A 231 7.16 15.37 -5.58
CA MET A 231 6.27 14.20 -5.53
C MET A 231 4.89 14.53 -4.95
N PHE A 232 4.81 15.39 -3.92
CA PHE A 232 3.53 15.89 -3.41
C PHE A 232 2.76 16.62 -4.51
N VAL A 233 3.43 17.51 -5.25
CA VAL A 233 2.81 18.23 -6.37
C VAL A 233 2.30 17.27 -7.44
N ALA A 234 3.07 16.25 -7.82
CA ALA A 234 2.64 15.26 -8.81
C ALA A 234 1.43 14.45 -8.35
N VAL A 235 1.43 13.99 -7.10
CA VAL A 235 0.32 13.20 -6.53
C VAL A 235 -0.93 14.05 -6.33
N ILE A 236 -0.80 15.32 -5.92
CA ILE A 236 -1.92 16.26 -5.84
C ILE A 236 -2.50 16.53 -7.23
N ALA A 237 -1.64 16.81 -8.22
CA ALA A 237 -2.06 17.03 -9.60
C ALA A 237 -2.81 15.81 -10.17
N ALA A 238 -2.30 14.60 -9.91
CA ALA A 238 -2.95 13.35 -10.25
C ALA A 238 -4.35 13.23 -9.63
N ALA A 239 -4.46 13.46 -8.32
CA ALA A 239 -5.74 13.38 -7.61
C ALA A 239 -6.74 14.44 -8.08
N LEU A 240 -6.29 15.67 -8.36
CA LEU A 240 -7.13 16.74 -8.90
C LEU A 240 -7.61 16.44 -10.32
N ALA A 241 -6.72 15.93 -11.18
CA ALA A 241 -7.08 15.56 -12.55
C ALA A 241 -8.16 14.46 -12.57
N VAL A 242 -8.01 13.42 -11.75
CA VAL A 242 -9.03 12.36 -11.61
C VAL A 242 -10.35 12.90 -11.04
N ARG A 243 -10.30 13.79 -10.05
CA ARG A 243 -11.52 14.41 -9.50
C ARG A 243 -12.23 15.30 -10.52
N ALA A 244 -11.48 16.01 -11.37
CA ALA A 244 -12.04 16.87 -12.40
C ALA A 244 -12.82 16.06 -13.46
N THR A 245 -12.27 14.91 -13.90
CA THR A 245 -12.94 14.04 -14.89
C THR A 245 -14.19 13.38 -14.32
N GLN A 246 -14.18 12.93 -13.06
CA GLN A 246 -15.36 12.36 -12.40
C GLN A 246 -16.49 13.38 -12.19
N LYS A 247 -16.16 14.62 -11.79
CA LYS A 247 -17.15 15.71 -11.71
C LYS A 247 -17.76 16.03 -13.06
N GLY A 248 -16.96 16.02 -14.13
CA GLY A 248 -17.43 16.23 -15.50
C GLY A 248 -18.46 15.18 -15.94
N GLN A 249 -18.20 13.90 -15.67
CA GLN A 249 -19.14 12.80 -15.97
C GLN A 249 -20.44 12.92 -15.17
N ASN A 250 -20.35 13.19 -13.87
CA ASN A 250 -21.53 13.38 -13.03
C ASN A 250 -22.36 14.61 -13.45
N TRP A 251 -21.71 15.68 -13.93
CA TRP A 251 -22.40 16.88 -14.44
C TRP A 251 -23.07 16.64 -15.80
N LEU A 252 -22.38 15.96 -16.74
CA LEU A 252 -22.94 15.57 -18.04
C LEU A 252 -24.15 14.65 -17.88
N PHE A 253 -24.06 13.66 -16.99
CA PHE A 253 -25.16 12.75 -16.68
C PHE A 253 -26.36 13.48 -16.04
N ARG A 254 -26.11 14.50 -15.21
CA ARG A 254 -27.16 15.36 -14.65
C ARG A 254 -27.89 16.21 -15.70
N ARG A 255 -27.25 16.48 -16.84
CA ARG A 255 -27.81 17.28 -17.94
C ARG A 255 -28.66 16.45 -18.89
N THR A 256 -28.39 15.15 -19.00
CA THR A 256 -29.15 14.21 -19.85
C THR A 256 -30.40 13.64 -19.19
N VAL A 257 -30.54 13.78 -17.86
CA VAL A 257 -31.80 13.48 -17.17
C VAL A 257 -32.69 14.72 -17.27
N THR A 258 -33.52 14.78 -18.32
CA THR A 258 -34.67 15.70 -18.32
C THR A 258 -35.59 15.32 -17.17
N PRO A 259 -36.05 16.27 -16.34
CA PRO A 259 -36.97 15.96 -15.25
C PRO A 259 -38.26 15.42 -15.84
N ASN A 260 -38.53 14.14 -15.63
CA ASN A 260 -39.82 13.56 -15.94
C ASN A 260 -40.88 14.23 -15.04
N LYS A 261 -42.02 14.62 -15.61
CA LYS A 261 -43.12 15.36 -14.94
C LYS A 261 -43.91 14.53 -13.91
N ALA A 262 -43.35 13.42 -13.42
CA ALA A 262 -43.88 12.68 -12.29
C ALA A 262 -42.83 12.69 -11.18
N GLY A 263 -43.12 13.40 -10.09
CA GLY A 263 -42.22 13.70 -8.99
C GLY A 263 -41.77 12.48 -8.17
N VAL A 264 -41.01 11.57 -8.77
CA VAL A 264 -40.22 10.56 -8.08
C VAL A 264 -38.84 10.56 -8.73
N ALA A 265 -37.94 11.37 -8.17
CA ALA A 265 -36.53 11.28 -8.48
C ALA A 265 -35.97 10.00 -7.82
N THR A 266 -35.98 8.88 -8.53
CA THR A 266 -35.10 7.76 -8.19
C THR A 266 -33.69 8.17 -8.59
N ALA A 267 -32.95 8.73 -7.62
CA ALA A 267 -31.52 8.93 -7.77
C ALA A 267 -30.86 7.54 -7.85
N GLN A 268 -30.44 7.11 -9.04
CA GLN A 268 -29.48 6.02 -9.14
C GLN A 268 -28.14 6.59 -8.68
N HIS A 269 -27.71 6.14 -7.51
CA HIS A 269 -26.38 6.42 -7.00
C HIS A 269 -25.35 5.58 -7.76
N GLY A 270 -24.08 6.00 -7.77
CA GLY A 270 -23.04 5.25 -8.46
C GLY A 270 -22.85 3.84 -7.87
N PRO A 271 -22.30 2.88 -8.64
CA PRO A 271 -22.21 1.47 -8.26
C PRO A 271 -21.57 1.22 -6.88
N PHE A 272 -20.66 2.11 -6.46
CA PHE A 272 -19.95 2.04 -5.19
C PHE A 272 -20.80 2.46 -3.97
N ALA A 273 -21.72 3.42 -4.16
CA ALA A 273 -22.60 3.89 -3.09
C ALA A 273 -23.76 2.92 -2.83
N ASP A 274 -24.20 2.21 -3.88
CA ASP A 274 -25.21 1.16 -3.79
C ASP A 274 -24.64 -0.11 -3.13
N ASP A 275 -23.38 -0.46 -3.37
CA ASP A 275 -22.70 -1.59 -2.70
C ASP A 275 -22.45 -1.34 -1.19
N MET A 276 -22.08 -0.11 -0.80
CA MET A 276 -21.98 0.25 0.61
C MET A 276 -23.33 0.28 1.33
N ARG A 277 -24.42 0.64 0.63
CA ARG A 277 -25.78 0.60 1.19
C ARG A 277 -26.34 -0.81 1.24
N SER A 278 -26.07 -1.65 0.25
CA SER A 278 -26.49 -3.06 0.26
C SER A 278 -25.80 -3.81 1.41
N GLN A 279 -24.50 -3.56 1.67
CA GLN A 279 -23.79 -4.12 2.83
C GLN A 279 -24.27 -3.55 4.16
N LYS A 280 -24.67 -2.26 4.22
CA LYS A 280 -25.30 -1.68 5.42
C LYS A 280 -26.70 -2.21 5.68
N ALA A 281 -27.48 -2.46 4.63
CA ALA A 281 -28.85 -2.97 4.72
C ALA A 281 -28.90 -4.49 4.96
N ALA A 282 -27.87 -5.22 4.54
CA ALA A 282 -27.72 -6.66 4.80
C ALA A 282 -27.22 -6.99 6.21
N ARG A 283 -26.91 -6.00 7.06
CA ARG A 283 -26.72 -6.25 8.49
C ARG A 283 -28.07 -6.59 9.10
N PRO A 284 -28.28 -7.79 9.67
CA PRO A 284 -29.50 -8.07 10.41
C PRO A 284 -29.64 -7.05 11.53
N SER A 285 -30.81 -6.40 11.59
CA SER A 285 -31.18 -5.53 12.70
C SER A 285 -31.07 -6.34 13.98
N ARG A 286 -30.20 -5.90 14.89
CA ARG A 286 -30.06 -6.51 16.21
C ARG A 286 -31.36 -6.20 16.98
N SER A 287 -32.36 -7.07 16.83
CA SER A 287 -33.56 -7.05 17.67
C SER A 287 -33.12 -7.31 19.10
N THR A 288 -33.40 -6.37 19.97
CA THR A 288 -33.35 -6.51 21.42
C THR A 288 -34.32 -7.60 21.86
N HIS A 289 -33.83 -8.83 21.95
CA HIS A 289 -34.38 -9.85 22.83
C HIS A 289 -33.27 -10.28 23.78
N THR A 290 -33.42 -9.84 25.02
CA THR A 290 -32.67 -10.28 26.19
C THR A 290 -33.01 -11.73 26.49
N THR A 291 -32.09 -12.64 26.19
CA THR A 291 -31.93 -13.91 26.88
C THR A 291 -30.44 -14.09 27.07
N GLU A 292 -29.96 -13.78 28.28
CA GLU A 292 -28.56 -13.92 28.66
C GLU A 292 -28.16 -15.41 28.68
N PRO A 293 -27.06 -15.80 28.02
CA PRO A 293 -26.36 -17.04 28.32
C PRO A 293 -25.32 -16.74 29.40
N GLY A 294 -25.46 -17.44 30.54
CA GLY A 294 -24.60 -17.32 31.70
C GLY A 294 -23.11 -17.46 31.37
N TRP A 295 -22.36 -16.45 31.77
CA TRP A 295 -20.95 -16.53 32.07
C TRP A 295 -20.72 -15.95 33.46
N HIS A 296 -20.16 -16.79 34.33
CA HIS A 296 -19.91 -16.52 35.74
C HIS A 296 -19.28 -15.15 35.97
N ARG A 297 -20.04 -14.30 36.66
CA ARG A 297 -19.55 -13.09 37.31
C ARG A 297 -18.79 -13.55 38.56
N VAL A 298 -17.47 -13.42 38.54
CA VAL A 298 -16.64 -13.50 39.75
C VAL A 298 -17.05 -12.33 40.64
N GLU A 299 -17.83 -12.65 41.67
CA GLU A 299 -18.29 -11.72 42.68
C GLU A 299 -17.10 -11.18 43.48
N LYS A 300 -17.03 -9.85 43.56
CA LYS A 300 -16.23 -9.18 44.58
C LYS A 300 -16.89 -9.48 45.91
N VAL A 301 -16.23 -10.31 46.73
CA VAL A 301 -16.57 -10.48 48.13
C VAL A 301 -16.21 -9.20 48.86
N THR A 302 -17.24 -8.43 49.19
CA THR A 302 -17.22 -7.46 50.29
C THR A 302 -18.56 -7.57 51.00
N GLU A 303 -18.59 -8.36 52.06
CA GLU A 303 -19.59 -8.24 53.12
C GLU A 303 -18.84 -8.23 54.45
N ASP A 304 -18.83 -7.03 55.02
CA ASP A 304 -18.52 -6.73 56.40
C ASP A 304 -19.89 -6.61 57.08
N SER A 305 -20.23 -7.50 58.02
CA SER A 305 -21.16 -7.28 59.14
C SER A 305 -21.35 -8.52 60.01
N ALA A 306 -20.95 -8.36 61.27
CA ALA A 306 -21.64 -8.80 62.49
C ALA A 306 -21.64 -10.29 62.91
N GLN A 307 -20.92 -10.50 64.02
CA GLN A 307 -21.31 -11.24 65.22
C GLN A 307 -21.54 -12.75 65.11
N ASP A 308 -20.54 -13.52 65.55
CA ASP A 308 -20.79 -14.49 66.61
C ASP A 308 -19.61 -14.61 67.58
N GLN A 309 -19.95 -14.79 68.85
CA GLN A 309 -19.08 -14.80 70.03
C GLN A 309 -18.44 -16.18 70.22
N GLY A 310 -17.30 -16.26 70.90
CA GLY A 310 -16.89 -17.52 71.52
C GLY A 310 -15.40 -17.76 71.70
N THR A 311 -14.84 -17.18 72.75
CA THR A 311 -13.93 -17.84 73.72
C THR A 311 -12.71 -18.63 73.21
N HIS A 312 -11.51 -18.08 73.41
CA HIS A 312 -10.45 -18.58 74.31
C HIS A 312 -9.04 -18.12 73.87
N SER A 313 -8.43 -17.28 74.71
CA SER A 313 -6.98 -17.05 74.85
C SER A 313 -6.30 -18.23 75.58
N PRO A 314 -4.98 -18.23 75.86
CA PRO A 314 -3.78 -17.71 75.17
C PRO A 314 -2.60 -18.73 75.18
N SER A 315 -1.38 -18.24 74.90
CA SER A 315 -0.04 -18.73 75.32
C SER A 315 0.81 -19.23 74.14
N ALA A 316 1.91 -18.56 73.79
CA ALA A 316 3.22 -18.50 74.45
C ALA A 316 4.20 -19.40 73.69
N GLY A 317 5.40 -18.89 73.39
CA GLY A 317 6.46 -19.74 72.84
C GLY A 317 7.49 -19.02 71.98
N SER A 318 8.42 -18.35 72.66
CA SER A 318 9.70 -17.86 72.12
C SER A 318 10.58 -18.96 71.53
N THR A 319 11.37 -18.64 70.49
CA THR A 319 12.84 -18.87 70.31
C THR A 319 13.16 -18.77 68.80
N LYS A 320 13.90 -17.78 68.30
CA LYS A 320 15.32 -17.41 68.45
C LYS A 320 16.29 -18.42 67.81
N ALA A 321 16.84 -18.09 66.63
CA ALA A 321 18.26 -18.30 66.27
C ALA A 321 18.58 -17.68 64.88
N GLU A 322 19.67 -16.91 64.86
CA GLU A 322 20.27 -16.12 63.78
C GLU A 322 21.26 -16.93 62.89
N PRO A 323 21.84 -16.33 61.81
CA PRO A 323 22.60 -16.98 60.73
C PRO A 323 24.11 -17.09 61.04
N PRO A 324 25.02 -17.46 60.09
CA PRO A 324 25.67 -16.44 59.24
C PRO A 324 26.26 -16.88 57.86
N SER A 325 26.47 -15.86 57.00
CA SER A 325 27.65 -15.54 56.15
C SER A 325 28.60 -16.64 55.61
N ALA A 326 28.91 -16.60 54.30
CA ALA A 326 30.27 -16.32 53.77
C ALA A 326 30.37 -16.54 52.23
N ALA A 327 30.79 -15.50 51.50
CA ALA A 327 31.69 -15.61 50.33
C ALA A 327 33.14 -15.52 50.85
N PRO A 328 34.21 -15.93 50.11
CA PRO A 328 34.82 -15.03 49.11
C PRO A 328 35.67 -15.66 47.96
N GLU A 329 35.89 -14.84 46.93
CA GLU A 329 37.12 -14.54 46.13
C GLU A 329 38.14 -15.60 45.61
N GLY A 330 38.62 -15.31 44.38
CA GLY A 330 39.98 -15.59 43.86
C GLY A 330 40.02 -15.58 42.31
N ARG A 331 40.42 -14.51 41.58
CA ARG A 331 41.80 -14.07 41.17
C ARG A 331 42.68 -15.23 40.65
N THR A 332 43.46 -15.19 39.55
CA THR A 332 44.12 -14.12 38.74
C THR A 332 44.97 -14.75 37.61
N THR A 333 45.43 -13.91 36.66
CA THR A 333 46.61 -14.04 35.74
C THR A 333 46.38 -14.81 34.42
N ARG A 334 46.98 -14.48 33.25
CA ARG A 334 48.24 -13.77 32.94
C ARG A 334 48.32 -13.37 31.44
N ASP A 335 49.23 -12.44 31.15
CA ASP A 335 49.68 -11.84 29.87
C ASP A 335 50.08 -12.79 28.72
N HIS A 336 49.97 -12.30 27.46
CA HIS A 336 51.14 -12.04 26.60
C HIS A 336 50.80 -11.30 25.28
N ASP A 337 51.60 -10.27 24.99
CA ASP A 337 51.72 -9.43 23.77
C ASP A 337 52.75 -10.05 22.75
N PRO A 338 53.27 -9.34 21.72
CA PRO A 338 52.85 -9.17 20.31
C PRO A 338 53.78 -9.86 19.27
N ARG A 339 53.46 -9.74 17.95
CA ARG A 339 54.40 -9.36 16.84
C ARG A 339 53.80 -9.50 15.43
N SER A 340 53.89 -8.40 14.66
CA SER A 340 54.28 -8.20 13.24
C SER A 340 53.38 -7.23 12.49
#